data_AF-A0A9J6E614-F1
#
_entry.id   AF-A0A9J6E614-F1
#
_cell.length_a   1.000
_cell.length_b   1.000
_cell.length_c   1.000
_cell.angle_alpha   90.00
_cell.angle_beta   90.00
_cell.angle_gamma   90.00
#
_symmetry.space_group_name_H-M   'P 1'
#
loop_
_entity.id
_entity.type
_entity.pdbx_description
1 polymer ?
#
loop_
_entity_poly.entity_id
_entity_poly.type
_entity_poly.pdbx_seq_one_letter_code
_entity_poly.pdbx_strand_id
1 'polypeptide(L)'
;MNTVKDNMREYLKAVLEVRRNTAWGEKDAVEALCKVEQVFGETLTEQGRQVAWLSAVVFSKEKQNDIYWLLNVVLKTLEEASSAGMEFCFVPEYHVEACMRLLTSLSVHFPPTCLLSDIPGHYHVLVRYSTFLAEHFADRRVVNPDVKDALLRALAAHVCPPTTVRALECMPTKSSLALIQALLQPYKNRPWAQTNWILMRLWKGCGYAFRYTLSPHRAERMASRPVESTVPSHPAPCPSVFFQNQIGRWLEDHPEPASAFLGSVLTQLNWSFSQFISMLQEIQNAQSRPERVFINSQQLKICATCFDLSLGLLRVLEMVVNVAPSLVTNPTRPHSELLLARTFQVLSHILNRVTSRCGCFDLVVGMDMAGLEGIDHFPIVAAVTGILVALLLKGSVESRETALSGLLAEPCFQLSSLEFLLGGGPTSLVMQEGPSEEADTAGDAPVFSLANYSEVKEEEVEQARQLVQLVQSRQPPPVTFDEDHICTICYAQGNSVRFVPCGHQSCHVCILTHLANSKECFFCKAIVEKLDPCRTLPPQ
;
A
#
# COMPACT_ATOMS: atom_id res chain seq x y z
N MET A 1 -28.00 16.62 3.30
CA MET A 1 -28.34 16.43 1.87
C MET A 1 -28.07 14.99 1.42
N ASN A 2 -26.88 14.43 1.64
CA ASN A 2 -26.57 13.04 1.23
C ASN A 2 -27.50 12.00 1.88
N THR A 3 -27.69 12.05 3.21
CA THR A 3 -28.62 11.16 3.92
C THR A 3 -30.06 11.21 3.38
N VAL A 4 -30.57 12.42 3.10
CA VAL A 4 -31.91 12.62 2.52
C VAL A 4 -32.00 12.01 1.12
N LYS A 5 -30.94 12.14 0.29
CA LYS A 5 -30.88 11.54 -1.05
C LYS A 5 -30.75 10.02 -1.02
N ASP A 6 -30.02 9.47 -0.05
CA ASP A 6 -29.84 8.03 0.10
C ASP A 6 -31.16 7.38 0.52
N ASN A 7 -31.83 7.95 1.53
CA ASN A 7 -33.18 7.55 1.92
C ASN A 7 -34.14 7.65 0.73
N MET A 8 -34.10 8.74 -0.04
CA MET A 8 -34.95 8.90 -1.23
C MET A 8 -34.71 7.81 -2.28
N ARG A 9 -33.46 7.36 -2.46
CA ARG A 9 -33.13 6.23 -3.35
C ARG A 9 -33.66 4.90 -2.82
N GLU A 10 -33.62 4.66 -1.53
CA GLU A 10 -34.18 3.46 -0.90
C GLU A 10 -35.71 3.41 -1.05
N TYR A 11 -36.41 4.51 -0.76
CA TYR A 11 -37.85 4.59 -0.97
C TYR A 11 -38.22 4.45 -2.44
N LEU A 12 -37.43 5.00 -3.37
CA LEU A 12 -37.66 4.80 -4.79
C LEU A 12 -37.54 3.31 -5.19
N LYS A 13 -36.53 2.60 -4.67
CA LYS A 13 -36.40 1.14 -4.88
C LYS A 13 -37.59 0.38 -4.29
N ALA A 14 -38.00 0.71 -3.06
CA ALA A 14 -39.13 0.08 -2.40
C ALA A 14 -40.45 0.27 -3.17
N VAL A 15 -40.70 1.49 -3.70
CA VAL A 15 -41.87 1.75 -4.58
C VAL A 15 -41.82 0.89 -5.84
N LEU A 16 -40.66 0.80 -6.49
CA LEU A 16 -40.50 -0.01 -7.71
C LEU A 16 -40.69 -1.51 -7.44
N GLU A 17 -40.25 -1.99 -6.28
CA GLU A 17 -40.43 -3.38 -5.85
C GLU A 17 -41.89 -3.70 -5.56
N VAL A 18 -42.57 -2.83 -4.81
CA VAL A 18 -44.02 -2.96 -4.52
C VAL A 18 -44.81 -2.99 -5.83
N ARG A 19 -44.51 -2.08 -6.78
CA ARG A 19 -45.13 -2.06 -8.12
C ARG A 19 -44.90 -3.31 -8.95
N ARG A 20 -43.76 -3.98 -8.77
CA ARG A 20 -43.47 -5.25 -9.46
C ARG A 20 -44.29 -6.39 -8.85
N ASN A 21 -44.45 -6.39 -7.54
CA ASN A 21 -45.14 -7.45 -6.81
C ASN A 21 -46.68 -7.34 -6.89
N THR A 22 -47.23 -6.14 -7.09
CA THR A 22 -48.67 -5.93 -7.34
C THR A 22 -49.16 -6.56 -8.65
N ALA A 23 -48.27 -6.89 -9.59
CA ALA A 23 -48.65 -7.46 -10.87
C ALA A 23 -49.04 -8.96 -10.82
N TRP A 24 -48.73 -9.67 -9.73
CA TRP A 24 -48.86 -11.15 -9.66
C TRP A 24 -49.57 -11.67 -8.39
N GLY A 25 -50.28 -10.81 -7.64
CA GLY A 25 -50.84 -11.14 -6.33
C GLY A 25 -52.35 -11.42 -6.29
N GLU A 26 -52.80 -12.12 -5.25
CA GLU A 26 -54.22 -12.24 -4.88
C GLU A 26 -54.81 -10.87 -4.50
N LYS A 27 -56.13 -10.72 -4.63
CA LYS A 27 -56.83 -9.42 -4.55
C LYS A 27 -56.56 -8.65 -3.25
N ASP A 28 -56.55 -9.34 -2.11
CA ASP A 28 -56.31 -8.74 -0.79
C ASP A 28 -54.84 -8.31 -0.61
N ALA A 29 -53.91 -9.09 -1.18
CA ALA A 29 -52.49 -8.75 -1.20
C ALA A 29 -52.22 -7.54 -2.09
N VAL A 30 -52.89 -7.45 -3.24
CA VAL A 30 -52.79 -6.28 -4.15
C VAL A 30 -53.32 -5.03 -3.46
N GLU A 31 -54.45 -5.09 -2.75
CA GLU A 31 -54.98 -3.93 -2.04
C GLU A 31 -54.05 -3.44 -0.91
N ALA A 32 -53.47 -4.37 -0.14
CA ALA A 32 -52.49 -4.05 0.88
C ALA A 32 -51.22 -3.42 0.27
N LEU A 33 -50.70 -3.98 -0.82
CA LEU A 33 -49.55 -3.45 -1.53
C LEU A 33 -49.81 -2.06 -2.12
N CYS A 34 -51.02 -1.77 -2.63
CA CYS A 34 -51.37 -0.42 -3.09
C CYS A 34 -51.34 0.62 -1.95
N LYS A 35 -51.77 0.26 -0.74
CA LYS A 35 -51.66 1.14 0.44
C LYS A 35 -50.20 1.40 0.81
N VAL A 36 -49.36 0.36 0.75
CA VAL A 36 -47.90 0.49 0.99
C VAL A 36 -47.25 1.38 -0.08
N GLU A 37 -47.61 1.21 -1.36
CA GLU A 37 -47.12 2.06 -2.44
C GLU A 37 -47.49 3.53 -2.22
N GLN A 38 -48.71 3.80 -1.77
CA GLN A 38 -49.16 5.15 -1.46
C GLN A 38 -48.31 5.78 -0.34
N VAL A 39 -48.10 5.07 0.78
CA VAL A 39 -47.29 5.57 1.91
C VAL A 39 -45.85 5.85 1.47
N PHE A 40 -45.24 4.94 0.70
CA PHE A 40 -43.90 5.18 0.15
C PHE A 40 -43.88 6.34 -0.84
N GLY A 41 -44.91 6.51 -1.68
CA GLY A 41 -45.03 7.61 -2.61
C GLY A 41 -45.19 8.98 -1.94
N GLU A 42 -45.97 9.06 -0.86
CA GLU A 42 -46.12 10.27 -0.04
C GLU A 42 -44.80 10.64 0.62
N THR A 43 -44.12 9.65 1.22
CA THR A 43 -42.79 9.84 1.83
C THR A 43 -41.75 10.29 0.79
N LEU A 44 -41.74 9.67 -0.39
CA LEU A 44 -40.86 10.06 -1.48
C LEU A 44 -41.12 11.49 -1.95
N THR A 45 -42.39 11.91 -1.99
CA THR A 45 -42.77 13.29 -2.35
C THR A 45 -42.28 14.29 -1.31
N GLU A 46 -42.40 13.98 -0.02
CA GLU A 46 -41.89 14.81 1.06
C GLU A 46 -40.36 14.93 1.01
N GLN A 47 -39.65 13.81 0.85
CA GLN A 47 -38.19 13.80 0.67
C GLN A 47 -37.77 14.60 -0.58
N GLY A 48 -38.51 14.46 -1.68
CA GLY A 48 -38.29 15.24 -2.91
C GLY A 48 -38.42 16.75 -2.68
N ARG A 49 -39.45 17.19 -1.94
CA ARG A 49 -39.62 18.59 -1.54
C ARG A 49 -38.47 19.06 -0.65
N GLN A 50 -38.03 18.23 0.30
CA GLN A 50 -36.91 18.56 1.18
C GLN A 50 -35.60 18.72 0.40
N VAL A 51 -35.31 17.83 -0.55
CA VAL A 51 -34.13 17.93 -1.44
C VAL A 51 -34.21 19.18 -2.31
N ALA A 52 -35.38 19.50 -2.86
CA ALA A 52 -35.59 20.71 -3.66
C ALA A 52 -35.35 21.98 -2.81
N TRP A 53 -35.90 22.04 -1.60
CA TRP A 53 -35.69 23.15 -0.68
C TRP A 53 -34.22 23.30 -0.28
N LEU A 54 -33.55 22.22 0.10
CA LEU A 54 -32.12 22.24 0.42
C LEU A 54 -31.28 22.71 -0.77
N SER A 55 -31.59 22.22 -1.97
CA SER A 55 -30.87 22.61 -3.19
C SER A 55 -31.08 24.07 -3.56
N ALA A 56 -32.30 24.60 -3.38
CA ALA A 56 -32.63 25.98 -3.71
C ALA A 56 -32.16 27.00 -2.66
N VAL A 57 -32.13 26.62 -1.38
CA VAL A 57 -31.87 27.55 -0.26
C VAL A 57 -30.46 27.42 0.30
N VAL A 58 -30.01 26.19 0.56
CA VAL A 58 -28.75 25.93 1.28
C VAL A 58 -27.58 25.71 0.31
N PHE A 59 -27.80 24.92 -0.74
CA PHE A 59 -26.80 24.53 -1.73
C PHE A 59 -27.01 25.24 -3.07
N SER A 60 -27.49 26.49 -3.00
CA SER A 60 -27.74 27.32 -4.17
C SER A 60 -26.45 27.86 -4.78
N LYS A 61 -26.52 28.30 -6.04
CA LYS A 61 -25.38 28.91 -6.74
C LYS A 61 -24.89 30.19 -6.04
N GLU A 62 -25.80 30.97 -5.47
CA GLU A 62 -25.45 32.16 -4.70
C GLU A 62 -24.65 31.79 -3.44
N LYS A 63 -25.12 30.81 -2.66
CA LYS A 63 -24.40 30.31 -1.49
C LYS A 63 -23.07 29.67 -1.86
N GLN A 64 -22.98 29.00 -3.00
CA GLN A 64 -21.72 28.46 -3.52
C GLN A 64 -20.70 29.59 -3.76
N ASN A 65 -21.13 30.70 -4.38
CA ASN A 65 -20.28 31.86 -4.61
C ASN A 65 -19.86 32.53 -3.30
N ASP A 66 -20.74 32.63 -2.30
CA ASP A 66 -20.41 33.15 -0.96
C ASP A 66 -19.30 32.33 -0.30
N ILE A 67 -19.44 31.00 -0.30
CA ILE A 67 -18.45 30.07 0.27
C ILE A 67 -17.14 30.11 -0.51
N TYR A 68 -17.19 30.21 -1.84
CA TYR A 68 -16.01 30.33 -2.69
C TYR A 68 -15.27 31.66 -2.48
N TRP A 69 -16.00 32.76 -2.32
CA TRP A 69 -15.43 34.05 -1.95
C TRP A 69 -14.75 33.97 -0.59
N LEU A 70 -15.42 33.39 0.42
CA LEU A 70 -14.85 33.24 1.75
C LEU A 70 -13.60 32.34 1.74
N LEU A 71 -13.59 31.26 0.96
CA LEU A 71 -12.40 30.42 0.76
C LEU A 71 -11.22 31.25 0.24
N ASN A 72 -11.46 32.11 -0.76
CA ASN A 72 -10.42 32.97 -1.31
C ASN A 72 -9.86 33.94 -0.27
N VAL A 73 -10.72 34.55 0.55
CA VAL A 73 -10.32 35.47 1.61
C VAL A 73 -9.48 34.73 2.66
N VAL A 74 -9.98 33.61 3.20
CA VAL A 74 -9.27 32.84 4.23
C VAL A 74 -7.94 32.32 3.70
N LEU A 75 -7.91 31.75 2.50
CA LEU A 75 -6.67 31.26 1.88
C LEU A 75 -5.67 32.40 1.66
N LYS A 76 -6.13 33.55 1.18
CA LYS A 76 -5.24 34.72 0.99
C LYS A 76 -4.66 35.22 2.31
N THR A 77 -5.47 35.27 3.37
CA THR A 77 -5.01 35.64 4.71
C THR A 77 -3.94 34.67 5.22
N LEU A 78 -4.13 33.36 5.03
CA LEU A 78 -3.16 32.34 5.42
C LEU A 78 -1.85 32.45 4.62
N GLU A 79 -1.91 32.73 3.32
CA GLU A 79 -0.73 32.94 2.46
C GLU A 79 0.08 34.17 2.88
N GLU A 80 -0.59 35.30 3.13
CA GLU A 80 0.06 36.53 3.59
C GLU A 80 0.67 36.34 4.98
N ALA A 81 -0.04 35.69 5.90
CA ALA A 81 0.47 35.38 7.23
C ALA A 81 1.67 34.43 7.18
N SER A 82 1.66 33.44 6.28
CA SER A 82 2.80 32.54 6.07
C SER A 82 4.01 33.30 5.51
N SER A 83 3.77 34.29 4.65
CA SER A 83 4.84 35.13 4.07
C SER A 83 5.48 36.07 5.11
N ALA A 84 4.78 36.38 6.20
CA ALA A 84 5.30 37.21 7.29
C ALA A 84 6.45 36.55 8.08
N GLY A 85 6.64 35.23 7.97
CA GLY A 85 7.75 34.52 8.61
C GLY A 85 7.32 33.76 9.87
N MET A 86 8.00 33.99 10.98
CA MET A 86 7.80 33.20 12.21
C MET A 86 6.46 33.51 12.88
N GLU A 87 5.91 34.70 12.63
CA GLU A 87 4.64 35.21 13.12
C GLU A 87 3.47 34.30 12.73
N PHE A 88 3.62 33.50 11.68
CA PHE A 88 2.64 32.48 11.28
C PHE A 88 2.30 31.51 12.42
N CYS A 89 3.22 31.25 13.36
CA CYS A 89 2.96 30.36 14.49
C CYS A 89 1.89 30.89 15.47
N PHE A 90 1.57 32.19 15.40
CA PHE A 90 0.53 32.82 16.22
C PHE A 90 -0.82 32.93 15.50
N VAL A 91 -0.91 32.50 14.23
CA VAL A 91 -2.17 32.46 13.49
C VAL A 91 -3.12 31.47 14.16
N PRO A 92 -4.34 31.89 14.53
CA PRO A 92 -5.31 30.97 15.11
C PRO A 92 -5.63 29.79 14.19
N GLU A 93 -5.60 28.59 14.76
CA GLU A 93 -5.79 27.31 14.05
C GLU A 93 -7.11 27.22 13.28
N TYR A 94 -8.16 27.89 13.75
CA TYR A 94 -9.48 27.87 13.13
C TYR A 94 -9.47 28.45 11.72
N HIS A 95 -8.50 29.31 11.35
CA HIS A 95 -8.36 29.79 9.97
C HIS A 95 -7.94 28.65 9.02
N VAL A 96 -6.99 27.82 9.44
CA VAL A 96 -6.54 26.66 8.68
C VAL A 96 -7.68 25.66 8.55
N GLU A 97 -8.39 25.39 9.65
CA GLU A 97 -9.54 24.49 9.64
C GLU A 97 -10.69 25.01 8.77
N ALA A 98 -11.02 26.30 8.87
CA ALA A 98 -12.02 26.93 8.02
C ALA A 98 -11.66 26.78 6.54
N CYS A 99 -10.40 27.02 6.16
CA CYS A 99 -9.94 26.85 4.78
C CYS A 99 -10.23 25.43 4.25
N MET A 100 -9.87 24.40 5.02
CA MET A 100 -10.10 23.00 4.65
C MET A 100 -11.60 22.67 4.56
N ARG A 101 -12.41 23.13 5.53
CA ARG A 101 -13.86 22.90 5.57
C ARG A 101 -14.58 23.60 4.42
N LEU A 102 -14.16 24.81 4.05
CA LEU A 102 -14.75 25.57 2.93
C LEU A 102 -14.53 24.85 1.59
N LEU A 103 -13.31 24.39 1.31
CA LEU A 103 -13.04 23.63 0.08
C LEU A 103 -13.77 22.28 0.07
N THR A 104 -13.80 21.58 1.21
CA THR A 104 -14.54 20.31 1.35
C THR A 104 -16.03 20.53 1.09
N SER A 105 -16.61 21.62 1.60
CA SER A 105 -18.01 21.96 1.38
C SER A 105 -18.31 22.15 -0.10
N LEU A 106 -17.50 22.95 -0.80
CA LEU A 106 -17.63 23.18 -2.25
C LEU A 106 -17.49 21.90 -3.07
N SER A 107 -16.61 21.00 -2.64
CA SER A 107 -16.27 19.79 -3.41
C SER A 107 -17.19 18.60 -3.14
N VAL A 108 -17.79 18.52 -1.94
CA VAL A 108 -18.53 17.33 -1.47
C VAL A 108 -20.01 17.61 -1.20
N HIS A 109 -20.36 18.80 -0.71
CA HIS A 109 -21.72 19.08 -0.25
C HIS A 109 -22.62 19.75 -1.31
N PHE A 110 -22.06 20.62 -2.16
CA PHE A 110 -22.81 21.26 -3.25
C PHE A 110 -23.17 20.33 -4.42
N PRO A 111 -22.34 19.33 -4.81
CA PRO A 111 -22.70 18.42 -5.89
C PRO A 111 -23.97 17.58 -5.61
N PRO A 112 -24.73 17.22 -6.67
CA PRO A 112 -24.57 17.62 -8.06
C PRO A 112 -25.27 18.95 -8.40
N THR A 113 -25.87 19.63 -7.43
CA THR A 113 -26.65 20.86 -7.65
C THR A 113 -25.79 21.97 -8.23
N CYS A 114 -24.59 22.14 -7.70
CA CYS A 114 -23.56 23.02 -8.24
C CYS A 114 -22.21 22.33 -8.15
N LEU A 115 -21.42 22.36 -9.22
CA LEU A 115 -20.07 21.78 -9.23
C LEU A 115 -19.05 22.88 -8.97
N LEU A 116 -17.95 22.54 -8.29
CA LEU A 116 -16.83 23.49 -8.12
C LEU A 116 -16.26 23.93 -9.49
N SER A 117 -16.31 23.05 -10.49
CA SER A 117 -15.88 23.33 -11.85
C SER A 117 -16.68 24.44 -12.55
N ASP A 118 -17.90 24.70 -12.08
CA ASP A 118 -18.80 25.71 -12.67
C ASP A 118 -18.39 27.13 -12.27
N ILE A 119 -17.54 27.29 -11.24
CA ILE A 119 -17.09 28.59 -10.76
C ILE A 119 -15.88 29.07 -11.60
N PRO A 120 -15.95 30.27 -12.20
CA PRO A 120 -14.81 30.84 -12.92
C PRO A 120 -13.58 30.99 -12.01
N GLY A 121 -12.42 30.53 -12.47
CA GLY A 121 -11.17 30.63 -11.70
C GLY A 121 -11.02 29.61 -10.56
N HIS A 122 -11.95 28.65 -10.41
CA HIS A 122 -11.85 27.60 -9.37
C HIS A 122 -10.50 26.87 -9.38
N TYR A 123 -9.97 26.58 -10.57
CA TYR A 123 -8.72 25.84 -10.72
C TYR A 123 -7.52 26.60 -10.13
N HIS A 124 -7.48 27.93 -10.27
CA HIS A 124 -6.44 28.76 -9.67
C HIS A 124 -6.46 28.69 -8.14
N VAL A 125 -7.65 28.65 -7.53
CA VAL A 125 -7.81 28.45 -6.09
C VAL A 125 -7.38 27.06 -5.66
N LEU A 126 -7.67 26.02 -6.46
CA LEU A 126 -7.17 24.67 -6.19
C LEU A 126 -5.65 24.60 -6.18
N VAL A 127 -4.97 25.27 -7.13
CA VAL A 127 -3.50 25.31 -7.18
C VAL A 127 -2.93 26.04 -5.95
N ARG A 128 -3.50 27.20 -5.58
CA ARG A 128 -3.11 27.94 -4.38
C ARG A 128 -3.29 27.14 -3.09
N TYR A 129 -4.45 26.49 -2.95
CA TYR A 129 -4.74 25.63 -1.81
C TYR A 129 -3.80 24.42 -1.76
N SER A 130 -3.53 23.80 -2.91
CA SER A 130 -2.58 22.67 -3.02
C SER A 130 -1.16 23.10 -2.63
N THR A 131 -0.75 24.30 -3.04
CA THR A 131 0.53 24.92 -2.64
C THR A 131 0.59 25.11 -1.14
N PHE A 132 -0.47 25.67 -0.55
CA PHE A 132 -0.56 25.86 0.90
C PHE A 132 -0.44 24.53 1.65
N LEU A 133 -1.16 23.48 1.24
CA LEU A 133 -1.04 22.16 1.87
C LEU A 133 0.39 21.60 1.78
N ALA A 134 1.00 21.67 0.59
CA ALA A 134 2.35 21.18 0.32
C ALA A 134 3.41 21.85 1.21
N GLU A 135 3.26 23.14 1.47
CA GLU A 135 4.20 23.92 2.28
C GLU A 135 4.00 23.73 3.79
N HIS A 136 2.77 23.49 4.26
CA HIS A 136 2.43 23.64 5.68
C HIS A 136 2.24 22.32 6.45
N PHE A 137 2.00 21.17 5.80
CA PHE A 137 1.76 19.91 6.52
C PHE A 137 2.96 19.42 7.36
N ALA A 138 4.18 19.81 6.97
CA ALA A 138 5.43 19.52 7.67
C ALA A 138 6.15 20.78 8.18
N ASP A 139 5.47 21.94 8.15
CA ASP A 139 6.05 23.20 8.59
C ASP A 139 6.24 23.20 10.13
N ARG A 140 7.41 23.68 10.56
CA ARG A 140 7.77 23.79 11.98
C ARG A 140 6.97 24.88 12.71
N ARG A 141 6.45 25.87 11.96
CA ARG A 141 5.64 26.98 12.49
C ARG A 141 4.23 26.54 12.87
N VAL A 142 3.71 25.48 12.25
CA VAL A 142 2.50 24.81 12.75
C VAL A 142 2.91 24.04 13.99
N VAL A 143 2.45 24.44 15.17
CA VAL A 143 2.86 23.79 16.43
C VAL A 143 1.85 22.72 16.86
N ASN A 144 0.55 22.98 16.67
CA ASN A 144 -0.51 22.06 17.07
C ASN A 144 -0.46 20.75 16.23
N PRO A 145 -0.27 19.58 16.86
CA PRO A 145 -0.25 18.29 16.15
C PRO A 145 -1.57 17.96 15.45
N ASP A 146 -2.72 18.38 15.98
CA ASP A 146 -4.03 18.11 15.37
C ASP A 146 -4.19 18.86 14.05
N VAL A 147 -3.66 20.09 13.97
CA VAL A 147 -3.64 20.89 12.73
C VAL A 147 -2.71 20.26 11.70
N LYS A 148 -1.54 19.75 12.12
CA LYS A 148 -0.63 19.02 11.21
C LYS A 148 -1.29 17.77 10.65
N ASP A 149 -1.95 17.00 11.50
CA ASP A 149 -2.68 15.80 11.08
C ASP A 149 -3.84 16.15 10.13
N ALA A 150 -4.57 17.24 10.41
CA ALA A 150 -5.62 17.73 9.52
C ALA A 150 -5.09 18.17 8.14
N LEU A 151 -3.97 18.90 8.10
CA LEU A 151 -3.29 19.28 6.85
C LEU A 151 -2.82 18.04 6.08
N LEU A 152 -2.22 17.06 6.77
CA LEU A 152 -1.74 15.83 6.16
C LEU A 152 -2.89 14.98 5.62
N ARG A 153 -4.01 14.88 6.34
CA ARG A 153 -5.25 14.25 5.85
C ARG A 153 -5.85 14.99 4.66
N ALA A 154 -5.84 16.32 4.67
CA ALA A 154 -6.32 17.11 3.55
C ALA A 154 -5.46 16.89 2.30
N LEU A 155 -4.13 16.80 2.46
CA LEU A 155 -3.20 16.45 1.39
C LEU A 155 -3.43 15.02 0.87
N ALA A 156 -3.64 14.05 1.77
CA ALA A 156 -4.01 12.69 1.41
C ALA A 156 -5.31 12.66 0.57
N ALA A 157 -6.31 13.45 0.93
CA ALA A 157 -7.51 13.58 0.11
C ALA A 157 -7.24 14.21 -1.27
N HIS A 158 -6.30 15.16 -1.37
CA HIS A 158 -5.98 15.85 -2.63
C HIS A 158 -5.21 14.99 -3.63
N VAL A 159 -4.47 13.98 -3.19
CA VAL A 159 -3.79 13.04 -4.10
C VAL A 159 -4.71 11.96 -4.68
N CYS A 160 -6.02 12.03 -4.41
CA CYS A 160 -7.00 11.07 -4.90
C CYS A 160 -7.73 11.47 -6.18
N PRO A 161 -8.41 12.63 -6.26
CA PRO A 161 -9.07 13.07 -7.49
C PRO A 161 -8.08 13.55 -8.58
N PRO A 162 -8.34 13.25 -9.86
CA PRO A 162 -7.49 13.74 -10.96
C PRO A 162 -7.35 15.27 -11.01
N THR A 163 -8.41 15.99 -10.67
CA THR A 163 -8.43 17.47 -10.69
C THR A 163 -7.50 18.09 -9.65
N THR A 164 -7.47 17.54 -8.43
CA THR A 164 -6.62 18.03 -7.34
C THR A 164 -5.19 17.52 -7.46
N VAL A 165 -4.97 16.32 -8.00
CA VAL A 165 -3.63 15.86 -8.39
C VAL A 165 -3.02 16.81 -9.41
N ARG A 166 -3.76 17.16 -10.47
CA ARG A 166 -3.29 18.12 -11.47
C ARG A 166 -3.02 19.50 -10.88
N ALA A 167 -3.80 19.93 -9.89
CA ALA A 167 -3.56 21.19 -9.17
C ALA A 167 -2.25 21.14 -8.36
N LEU A 168 -1.94 20.01 -7.72
CA LEU A 168 -0.64 19.77 -7.07
C LEU A 168 0.51 19.78 -8.08
N GLU A 169 0.32 19.21 -9.28
CA GLU A 169 1.34 19.22 -10.34
C GLU A 169 1.61 20.62 -10.92
N CYS A 170 0.66 21.54 -10.81
CA CYS A 170 0.79 22.93 -11.28
C CYS A 170 1.36 23.89 -10.22
N MET A 171 1.73 23.41 -9.03
CA MET A 171 2.28 24.27 -7.99
C MET A 171 3.72 24.73 -8.29
N PRO A 172 4.21 25.80 -7.64
CA PRO A 172 5.58 26.27 -7.85
C PRO A 172 6.62 25.19 -7.55
N THR A 173 7.72 25.17 -8.32
CA THR A 173 8.79 24.17 -8.19
C THR A 173 9.35 24.09 -6.77
N LYS A 174 9.49 25.23 -6.09
CA LYS A 174 9.96 25.30 -4.70
C LYS A 174 9.04 24.54 -3.75
N SER A 175 7.73 24.74 -3.86
CA SER A 175 6.70 24.07 -3.05
C SER A 175 6.63 22.58 -3.38
N SER A 176 6.79 22.20 -4.64
CA SER A 176 6.94 20.80 -5.06
C SER A 176 8.15 20.11 -4.45
N LEU A 177 9.30 20.77 -4.44
CA LEU A 177 10.50 20.21 -3.83
C LEU A 177 10.33 20.07 -2.31
N ALA A 178 9.73 21.06 -1.64
CA ALA A 178 9.46 21.02 -0.20
C ALA A 178 8.52 19.86 0.16
N LEU A 179 7.46 19.63 -0.63
CA LEU A 179 6.56 18.49 -0.46
C LEU A 179 7.32 17.16 -0.54
N ILE A 180 8.15 16.98 -1.57
CA ILE A 180 8.92 15.75 -1.78
C ILE A 180 9.89 15.51 -0.64
N GLN A 181 10.63 16.54 -0.24
CA GLN A 181 11.56 16.47 0.89
C GLN A 181 10.85 16.06 2.19
N ALA A 182 9.64 16.56 2.42
CA ALA A 182 8.86 16.25 3.62
C ALA A 182 8.23 14.83 3.58
N LEU A 183 7.82 14.35 2.40
CA LEU A 183 7.30 12.99 2.19
C LEU A 183 8.40 11.93 2.32
N LEU A 184 9.62 12.24 1.85
CA LEU A 184 10.77 11.32 1.83
C LEU A 184 11.65 11.43 3.09
N GLN A 185 11.20 12.09 4.16
CA GLN A 185 11.91 12.02 5.44
C GLN A 185 11.85 10.59 6.01
N PRO A 186 12.95 10.09 6.62
CA PRO A 186 12.97 8.78 7.26
C PRO A 186 11.85 8.61 8.30
N TYR A 187 11.33 7.39 8.42
CA TYR A 187 10.20 7.05 9.30
C TYR A 187 10.55 6.98 10.80
N LYS A 188 11.78 7.35 11.17
CA LYS A 188 12.25 7.29 12.56
C LYS A 188 11.63 8.43 13.38
N ASN A 189 11.04 8.09 14.53
CA ASN A 189 10.50 9.05 15.51
C ASN A 189 9.40 9.99 14.97
N ARG A 190 8.65 9.58 13.94
CA ARG A 190 7.51 10.34 13.42
C ARG A 190 6.38 9.43 12.92
N PRO A 191 5.12 9.89 12.96
CA PRO A 191 4.04 9.24 12.21
C PRO A 191 4.35 9.23 10.71
N TRP A 192 4.26 8.07 10.07
CA TRP A 192 4.64 7.87 8.66
C TRP A 192 3.54 7.24 7.79
N ALA A 193 2.50 6.64 8.39
CA ALA A 193 1.49 5.89 7.65
C ALA A 193 0.81 6.73 6.55
N GLN A 194 0.43 7.97 6.87
CA GLN A 194 -0.20 8.88 5.92
C GLN A 194 0.76 9.35 4.82
N THR A 195 2.02 9.65 5.14
CA THR A 195 3.01 10.01 4.11
C THR A 195 3.34 8.84 3.19
N ASN A 196 3.43 7.62 3.74
CA ASN A 196 3.58 6.40 2.95
C ASN A 196 2.38 6.17 2.04
N TRP A 197 1.17 6.37 2.57
CA TRP A 197 -0.06 6.27 1.79
C TRP A 197 -0.10 7.27 0.64
N ILE A 198 0.35 8.52 0.86
CA ILE A 198 0.47 9.53 -0.21
C ILE A 198 1.41 9.06 -1.32
N LEU A 199 2.60 8.57 -0.97
CA LEU A 199 3.58 8.05 -1.94
C LEU A 199 3.00 6.87 -2.73
N MET A 200 2.40 5.89 -2.04
CA MET A 200 1.70 4.77 -2.66
C MET A 200 0.59 5.25 -3.61
N ARG A 201 -0.14 6.30 -3.22
CA ARG A 201 -1.24 6.84 -4.03
C ARG A 201 -0.76 7.49 -5.32
N LEU A 202 0.37 8.21 -5.28
CA LEU A 202 1.03 8.80 -6.46
C LEU A 202 1.58 7.72 -7.41
N TRP A 203 1.89 6.53 -6.88
CA TRP A 203 2.32 5.35 -7.65
C TRP A 203 1.16 4.52 -8.24
N LYS A 204 0.00 4.50 -7.57
CA LYS A 204 -1.14 3.65 -7.95
C LYS A 204 -1.60 3.86 -9.39
N GLY A 205 -1.50 2.80 -10.19
CA GLY A 205 -1.72 2.78 -11.64
C GLY A 205 -0.47 2.41 -12.44
N CYS A 206 0.72 2.65 -11.89
CA CYS A 206 2.02 2.35 -12.52
C CYS A 206 2.68 1.06 -12.00
N GLY A 207 2.29 0.58 -10.81
CA GLY A 207 2.77 -0.68 -10.24
C GLY A 207 2.22 -1.92 -10.92
N TYR A 208 2.93 -3.03 -10.76
CA TYR A 208 2.58 -4.36 -11.28
C TYR A 208 1.22 -4.79 -10.73
N ALA A 209 0.29 -5.03 -11.66
CA ALA A 209 -1.12 -5.35 -11.38
C ALA A 209 -1.81 -4.39 -10.39
N PHE A 210 -1.33 -3.14 -10.26
CA PHE A 210 -1.77 -2.21 -9.22
C PHE A 210 -2.76 -1.15 -9.75
N ARG A 211 -3.84 -1.63 -10.37
CA ARG A 211 -4.86 -0.81 -11.02
C ARG A 211 -6.27 -1.02 -10.47
N TYR A 212 -6.42 -1.88 -9.48
CA TYR A 212 -7.72 -2.23 -8.90
C TYR A 212 -8.18 -1.22 -7.84
N THR A 213 -9.50 -1.02 -7.73
CA THR A 213 -10.16 -0.29 -6.64
C THR A 213 -10.60 -1.22 -5.52
N LEU A 214 -11.07 -2.40 -5.90
CA LEU A 214 -11.37 -3.52 -5.03
C LEU A 214 -10.44 -4.66 -5.40
N SER A 215 -9.82 -5.31 -4.41
CA SER A 215 -8.94 -6.44 -4.69
C SER A 215 -9.75 -7.54 -5.40
N PRO A 216 -9.20 -8.23 -6.42
CA PRO A 216 -9.96 -9.13 -7.29
C PRO A 216 -10.65 -10.25 -6.53
N HIS A 217 -9.96 -10.82 -5.54
CA HIS A 217 -10.49 -11.86 -4.64
C HIS A 217 -11.76 -11.41 -3.89
N ARG A 218 -11.87 -10.11 -3.58
CA ARG A 218 -13.07 -9.55 -2.93
C ARG A 218 -14.20 -9.33 -3.93
N ALA A 219 -13.88 -8.95 -5.15
CA ALA A 219 -14.87 -8.80 -6.22
C ALA A 219 -15.56 -10.14 -6.51
N GLU A 220 -14.78 -11.23 -6.58
CA GLU A 220 -15.28 -12.59 -6.73
C GLU A 220 -16.17 -13.02 -5.54
N ARG A 221 -15.72 -12.79 -4.30
CA ARG A 221 -16.53 -13.09 -3.10
C ARG A 221 -17.83 -12.29 -3.06
N MET A 222 -17.81 -11.00 -3.43
CA MET A 222 -19.01 -10.17 -3.51
C MET A 222 -19.98 -10.60 -4.61
N ALA A 223 -19.49 -11.13 -5.74
CA ALA A 223 -20.34 -11.68 -6.79
C ALA A 223 -21.12 -12.92 -6.31
N SER A 224 -20.53 -13.71 -5.39
CA SER A 224 -21.16 -14.89 -4.80
C SER A 224 -22.11 -14.59 -3.62
N ARG A 225 -21.93 -13.45 -2.93
CA ARG A 225 -22.79 -13.01 -1.81
C ARG A 225 -22.94 -11.48 -1.81
N PRO A 226 -24.17 -10.93 -1.99
CA PRO A 226 -24.41 -9.50 -1.88
C PRO A 226 -24.33 -9.08 -0.40
N VAL A 227 -23.11 -8.88 0.09
CA VAL A 227 -22.86 -8.23 1.38
C VAL A 227 -22.71 -6.74 1.11
N GLU A 228 -23.49 -5.90 1.81
CA GLU A 228 -23.29 -4.46 1.82
C GLU A 228 -21.88 -4.14 2.33
N SER A 229 -20.97 -3.82 1.42
CA SER A 229 -19.60 -3.45 1.76
C SER A 229 -19.59 -2.10 2.47
N THR A 230 -19.46 -2.13 3.80
CA THR A 230 -19.23 -0.95 4.64
C THR A 230 -17.77 -0.47 4.63
N VAL A 231 -16.88 -1.14 3.91
CA VAL A 231 -15.44 -0.81 3.85
C VAL A 231 -15.16 0.13 2.67
N PRO A 232 -14.38 1.22 2.84
CA PRO A 232 -14.03 2.11 1.74
C PRO A 232 -13.26 1.34 0.66
N SER A 233 -13.76 1.35 -0.58
CA SER A 233 -13.00 0.93 -1.75
C SER A 233 -11.69 1.73 -1.83
N HIS A 234 -10.56 1.11 -2.21
CA HIS A 234 -9.39 1.92 -2.53
C HIS A 234 -9.77 2.91 -3.64
N PRO A 235 -9.31 4.17 -3.57
CA PRO A 235 -9.58 5.17 -4.60
C PRO A 235 -9.19 4.68 -6.00
N ALA A 236 -9.92 5.08 -7.03
CA ALA A 236 -9.60 4.79 -8.43
C ALA A 236 -8.13 5.16 -8.77
N PRO A 237 -7.42 4.40 -9.61
CA PRO A 237 -6.06 4.75 -10.01
C PRO A 237 -5.99 6.18 -10.57
N CYS A 238 -5.04 6.94 -10.06
CA CYS A 238 -4.69 8.28 -10.57
C CYS A 238 -3.21 8.50 -10.24
N PRO A 239 -2.29 7.87 -10.98
CA PRO A 239 -0.86 8.04 -10.75
C PRO A 239 -0.44 9.47 -11.14
N SER A 240 0.58 10.00 -10.48
CA SER A 240 1.23 11.26 -10.89
C SER A 240 2.64 10.99 -11.38
N VAL A 241 2.80 10.94 -12.71
CA VAL A 241 4.12 10.79 -13.35
C VAL A 241 5.01 11.99 -13.04
N PHE A 242 4.44 13.20 -12.89
CA PHE A 242 5.17 14.39 -12.48
C PHE A 242 5.85 14.19 -11.12
N PHE A 243 5.10 13.78 -10.08
CA PHE A 243 5.70 13.56 -8.76
C PHE A 243 6.62 12.34 -8.73
N GLN A 244 6.31 11.26 -9.45
CA GLN A 244 7.20 10.10 -9.57
C GLN A 244 8.57 10.51 -10.13
N ASN A 245 8.60 11.33 -11.20
CA ASN A 245 9.86 11.83 -11.78
C ASN A 245 10.62 12.74 -10.83
N GLN A 246 9.93 13.63 -10.11
CA GLN A 246 10.55 14.53 -9.14
C GLN A 246 11.09 13.77 -7.91
N ILE A 247 10.37 12.75 -7.44
CA ILE A 247 10.81 11.82 -6.40
C ILE A 247 12.07 11.09 -6.86
N GLY A 248 12.07 10.52 -8.08
CA GLY A 248 13.23 9.86 -8.66
C GLY A 248 14.45 10.78 -8.69
N ARG A 249 14.31 11.99 -9.25
CA ARG A 249 15.41 12.98 -9.26
C ARG A 249 15.91 13.31 -7.87
N TRP A 250 15.01 13.56 -6.91
CA TRP A 250 15.42 13.89 -5.54
C TRP A 250 16.21 12.74 -4.89
N LEU A 251 15.76 11.50 -5.05
CA LEU A 251 16.45 10.30 -4.55
C LEU A 251 17.82 10.12 -5.20
N GLU A 252 17.95 10.46 -6.48
CA GLU A 252 19.21 10.39 -7.21
C GLU A 252 20.20 11.48 -6.77
N ASP A 253 19.71 12.70 -6.52
CA ASP A 253 20.51 13.87 -6.15
C ASP A 253 20.93 13.89 -4.66
N HIS A 254 20.23 13.16 -3.78
CA HIS A 254 20.44 13.18 -2.32
C HIS A 254 20.71 11.78 -1.76
N PRO A 255 21.89 11.19 -2.03
CA PRO A 255 22.16 9.77 -1.75
C PRO A 255 22.07 9.40 -0.26
N GLU A 256 22.58 10.23 0.65
CA GLU A 256 22.51 9.95 2.09
C GLU A 256 21.07 9.98 2.64
N PRO A 257 20.26 11.06 2.45
CA PRO A 257 18.85 11.07 2.80
C PRO A 257 18.04 9.95 2.14
N ALA A 258 18.31 9.64 0.87
CA ALA A 258 17.63 8.58 0.13
C ALA A 258 17.89 7.20 0.76
N SER A 259 19.15 6.89 1.09
CA SER A 259 19.51 5.64 1.77
C SER A 259 18.89 5.54 3.17
N ALA A 260 18.85 6.65 3.92
CA ALA A 260 18.19 6.69 5.22
C ALA A 260 16.67 6.49 5.13
N PHE A 261 16.02 7.10 4.13
CA PHE A 261 14.60 6.92 3.86
C PHE A 261 14.29 5.46 3.51
N LEU A 262 14.93 4.91 2.48
CA LEU A 262 14.70 3.53 2.04
C LEU A 262 15.04 2.53 3.15
N GLY A 263 16.14 2.75 3.87
CA GLY A 263 16.50 1.94 5.03
C GLY A 263 15.43 1.93 6.11
N SER A 264 14.73 3.05 6.32
CA SER A 264 13.61 3.15 7.25
C SER A 264 12.33 2.48 6.74
N VAL A 265 12.03 2.55 5.43
CA VAL A 265 10.93 1.82 4.78
C VAL A 265 11.12 0.31 4.97
N LEU A 266 12.31 -0.21 4.68
CA LEU A 266 12.64 -1.63 4.87
C LEU A 266 12.52 -2.07 6.33
N THR A 267 12.93 -1.22 7.28
CA THR A 267 12.77 -1.50 8.72
C THR A 267 11.30 -1.57 9.12
N GLN A 268 10.48 -0.62 8.69
CA GLN A 268 9.04 -0.64 8.99
C GLN A 268 8.32 -1.79 8.29
N LEU A 269 8.76 -2.19 7.10
CA LEU A 269 8.20 -3.32 6.37
C LEU A 269 8.47 -4.62 7.11
N ASN A 270 9.73 -4.86 7.51
CA ASN A 270 10.08 -6.03 8.29
C ASN A 270 9.30 -6.09 9.61
N TRP A 271 9.17 -4.95 10.31
CA TRP A 271 8.40 -4.88 11.56
C TRP A 271 6.91 -5.17 11.34
N SER A 272 6.24 -4.45 10.43
CA SER A 272 4.80 -4.60 10.18
C SER A 272 4.44 -6.00 9.69
N PHE A 273 5.26 -6.58 8.81
CA PHE A 273 5.05 -7.94 8.34
C PHE A 273 5.29 -8.98 9.44
N SER A 274 6.29 -8.80 10.29
CA SER A 274 6.51 -9.70 11.44
C SER A 274 5.34 -9.66 12.42
N GLN A 275 4.81 -8.47 12.73
CA GLN A 275 3.61 -8.33 13.56
C GLN A 275 2.41 -9.03 12.91
N PHE A 276 2.22 -8.83 11.61
CA PHE A 276 1.17 -9.51 10.85
C PHE A 276 1.26 -11.04 10.98
N ILE A 277 2.44 -11.64 10.74
CA ILE A 277 2.63 -13.09 10.85
C ILE A 277 2.39 -13.59 12.28
N SER A 278 2.88 -12.88 13.31
CA SER A 278 2.61 -13.26 14.71
C SER A 278 1.10 -13.34 14.99
N MET A 279 0.34 -12.36 14.49
CA MET A 279 -1.12 -12.35 14.66
C MET A 279 -1.81 -13.48 13.89
N LEU A 280 -1.33 -13.83 12.68
CA LEU A 280 -1.84 -15.00 11.95
C LEU A 280 -1.58 -16.30 12.70
N GLN A 281 -0.41 -16.44 13.33
CA GLN A 281 -0.08 -17.61 14.15
C GLN A 281 -0.96 -17.68 15.39
N GLU A 282 -1.27 -16.56 16.04
CA GLU A 282 -2.23 -16.51 17.14
C GLU A 282 -3.64 -16.95 16.68
N ILE A 283 -4.08 -16.50 15.51
CA ILE A 283 -5.37 -16.90 14.92
C ILE A 283 -5.37 -18.42 14.65
N GLN A 284 -4.33 -18.94 14.00
CA GLN A 284 -4.20 -20.38 13.72
C GLN A 284 -4.21 -21.21 15.02
N ASN A 285 -3.44 -20.77 16.03
CA ASN A 285 -3.36 -21.46 17.33
C ASN A 285 -4.70 -21.43 18.09
N ALA A 286 -5.49 -20.37 17.94
CA ALA A 286 -6.83 -20.29 18.50
C ALA A 286 -7.81 -21.24 17.79
N GLN A 287 -7.67 -21.42 16.48
CA GLN A 287 -8.48 -22.37 15.70
C GLN A 287 -8.12 -23.84 15.95
N SER A 288 -6.85 -24.14 16.22
CA SER A 288 -6.40 -25.52 16.46
C SER A 288 -6.77 -26.05 17.84
N ARG A 289 -7.25 -25.20 18.76
CA ARG A 289 -7.66 -25.62 20.11
C ARG A 289 -9.05 -26.27 20.08
N PRO A 290 -9.27 -27.36 20.85
CA PRO A 290 -10.57 -28.01 20.93
C PRO A 290 -11.64 -27.13 21.59
N GLU A 291 -11.23 -26.18 22.44
CA GLU A 291 -12.10 -25.16 23.01
C GLU A 291 -12.20 -23.95 22.08
N ARG A 292 -13.41 -23.41 21.89
CA ARG A 292 -13.64 -22.21 21.08
C ARG A 292 -13.01 -20.99 21.77
N VAL A 293 -11.78 -20.65 21.38
CA VAL A 293 -11.14 -19.39 21.79
C VAL A 293 -11.68 -18.27 20.91
N PHE A 294 -12.45 -17.37 21.51
CA PHE A 294 -12.95 -16.19 20.80
C PHE A 294 -11.83 -15.18 20.55
N ILE A 295 -11.57 -14.91 19.28
CA ILE A 295 -10.65 -13.84 18.87
C ILE A 295 -11.43 -12.52 18.85
N ASN A 296 -10.90 -11.51 19.53
CA ASN A 296 -11.56 -10.20 19.59
C ASN A 296 -11.55 -9.53 18.21
N SER A 297 -12.68 -8.97 17.78
CA SER A 297 -12.80 -8.17 16.55
C SER A 297 -11.74 -7.05 16.43
N GLN A 298 -11.29 -6.49 17.55
CA GLN A 298 -10.21 -5.49 17.55
C GLN A 298 -8.87 -6.09 17.11
N GLN A 299 -8.56 -7.33 17.53
CA GLN A 299 -7.32 -8.02 17.10
C GLN A 299 -7.38 -8.32 15.59
N LEU A 300 -8.52 -8.74 15.07
CA LEU A 300 -8.69 -8.96 13.62
C LEU A 300 -8.45 -7.67 12.83
N LYS A 301 -9.00 -6.54 13.29
CA LYS A 301 -8.76 -5.22 12.66
C LYS A 301 -7.29 -4.80 12.71
N ILE A 302 -6.60 -5.06 13.82
CA ILE A 302 -5.17 -4.75 13.93
C ILE A 302 -4.37 -5.66 12.98
N CYS A 303 -4.72 -6.93 12.85
CA CYS A 303 -4.09 -7.88 11.91
C CYS A 303 -4.23 -7.37 10.47
N ALA A 304 -5.46 -7.02 10.05
CA ALA A 304 -5.71 -6.41 8.75
C ALA A 304 -4.93 -5.10 8.56
N THR A 305 -4.84 -4.26 9.59
CA THR A 305 -4.04 -3.03 9.53
C THR A 305 -2.55 -3.33 9.32
N CYS A 306 -1.98 -4.34 9.99
CA CYS A 306 -0.59 -4.75 9.77
C CYS A 306 -0.36 -5.26 8.34
N PHE A 307 -1.32 -5.98 7.76
CA PHE A 307 -1.29 -6.38 6.35
C PHE A 307 -1.31 -5.16 5.41
N ASP A 308 -2.24 -4.23 5.62
CA ASP A 308 -2.37 -3.01 4.81
C ASP A 308 -1.12 -2.12 4.89
N LEU A 309 -0.51 -2.00 6.07
CA LEU A 309 0.76 -1.30 6.26
C LEU A 309 1.90 -1.99 5.50
N SER A 310 2.01 -3.32 5.61
CA SER A 310 3.03 -4.10 4.89
C SER A 310 2.88 -3.93 3.37
N LEU A 311 1.66 -4.05 2.86
CA LEU A 311 1.34 -3.85 1.45
C LEU A 311 1.65 -2.42 0.99
N GLY A 312 1.26 -1.42 1.78
CA GLY A 312 1.55 -0.02 1.49
C GLY A 312 3.05 0.27 1.41
N LEU A 313 3.85 -0.33 2.30
CA LEU A 313 5.31 -0.22 2.29
C LEU A 313 5.94 -0.94 1.10
N LEU A 314 5.44 -2.13 0.73
CA LEU A 314 5.85 -2.83 -0.49
C LEU A 314 5.58 -2.01 -1.75
N ARG A 315 4.42 -1.33 -1.85
CA ARG A 315 4.11 -0.48 -3.00
C ARG A 315 4.98 0.78 -3.07
N VAL A 316 5.41 1.33 -1.93
CA VAL A 316 6.40 2.43 -1.91
C VAL A 316 7.79 1.91 -2.28
N LEU A 317 8.19 0.72 -1.80
CA LEU A 317 9.43 0.07 -2.22
C LEU A 317 9.45 -0.18 -3.72
N GLU A 318 8.35 -0.71 -4.28
CA GLU A 318 8.15 -0.90 -5.73
C GLU A 318 8.34 0.40 -6.49
N MET A 319 7.72 1.50 -6.04
CA MET A 319 7.90 2.82 -6.63
C MET A 319 9.38 3.23 -6.61
N VAL A 320 10.04 3.15 -5.45
CA VAL A 320 11.44 3.59 -5.27
C VAL A 320 12.38 2.83 -6.21
N VAL A 321 12.27 1.50 -6.30
CA VAL A 321 13.14 0.72 -7.19
C VAL A 321 12.86 0.96 -8.68
N ASN A 322 11.66 1.42 -9.05
CA ASN A 322 11.35 1.83 -10.43
C ASN A 322 11.89 3.23 -10.77
N VAL A 323 11.75 4.20 -9.86
CA VAL A 323 12.12 5.61 -10.13
C VAL A 323 13.58 5.93 -9.84
N ALA A 324 14.24 5.16 -8.97
CA ALA A 324 15.64 5.34 -8.58
C ALA A 324 16.34 3.99 -8.34
N PRO A 325 16.41 3.08 -9.36
CA PRO A 325 16.99 1.74 -9.21
C PRO A 325 18.46 1.76 -8.78
N SER A 326 19.19 2.84 -9.13
CA SER A 326 20.61 2.95 -8.81
C SER A 326 20.85 3.11 -7.30
N LEU A 327 19.84 3.49 -6.50
CA LEU A 327 19.92 3.54 -5.03
C LEU A 327 20.29 2.19 -4.40
N VAL A 328 19.86 1.08 -5.01
CA VAL A 328 20.16 -0.28 -4.51
C VAL A 328 21.10 -1.05 -5.43
N THR A 329 21.22 -0.68 -6.71
CA THR A 329 22.04 -1.44 -7.68
C THR A 329 23.37 -0.79 -8.04
N ASN A 330 23.62 0.48 -7.69
CA ASN A 330 24.89 1.12 -7.98
C ASN A 330 25.88 0.97 -6.80
N PRO A 331 27.00 0.24 -6.95
CA PRO A 331 27.98 0.05 -5.87
C PRO A 331 28.69 1.34 -5.45
N THR A 332 28.65 2.41 -6.26
CA THR A 332 29.24 3.71 -5.88
C THR A 332 28.37 4.50 -4.91
N ARG A 333 27.13 4.05 -4.65
CA ARG A 333 26.19 4.71 -3.73
C ARG A 333 26.33 4.23 -2.30
N PRO A 334 26.07 5.12 -1.31
CA PRO A 334 26.18 4.76 0.10
C PRO A 334 25.14 3.70 0.45
N HIS A 335 25.61 2.61 1.06
CA HIS A 335 24.80 1.50 1.56
C HIS A 335 23.98 0.75 0.49
N SER A 336 24.29 0.90 -0.81
CA SER A 336 23.51 0.25 -1.88
C SER A 336 23.49 -1.27 -1.74
N GLU A 337 24.64 -1.91 -1.52
CA GLU A 337 24.77 -3.36 -1.27
C GLU A 337 23.91 -3.80 -0.07
N LEU A 338 23.98 -3.06 1.04
CA LEU A 338 23.19 -3.35 2.24
C LEU A 338 21.69 -3.20 1.99
N LEU A 339 21.26 -2.15 1.30
CA LEU A 339 19.86 -1.91 0.98
C LEU A 339 19.31 -2.98 0.03
N LEU A 340 20.11 -3.42 -0.94
CA LEU A 340 19.76 -4.51 -1.85
C LEU A 340 19.61 -5.84 -1.09
N ALA A 341 20.61 -6.19 -0.26
CA ALA A 341 20.55 -7.39 0.57
C ALA A 341 19.33 -7.39 1.49
N ARG A 342 19.06 -6.28 2.19
CA ARG A 342 17.85 -6.13 3.03
C ARG A 342 16.56 -6.18 2.24
N THR A 343 16.55 -5.68 1.01
CA THR A 343 15.40 -5.78 0.11
C THR A 343 15.11 -7.25 -0.18
N PHE A 344 16.09 -8.01 -0.69
CA PHE A 344 15.88 -9.43 -0.99
C PHE A 344 15.59 -10.29 0.23
N GLN A 345 16.24 -10.04 1.37
CA GLN A 345 15.91 -10.69 2.64
C GLN A 345 14.42 -10.55 2.97
N VAL A 346 13.90 -9.33 2.96
CA VAL A 346 12.49 -9.08 3.29
C VAL A 346 11.55 -9.68 2.25
N LEU A 347 11.85 -9.56 0.96
CA LEU A 347 11.02 -10.16 -0.10
C LEU A 347 10.99 -11.69 0.01
N SER A 348 12.13 -12.34 0.21
CA SER A 348 12.23 -13.79 0.39
C SER A 348 11.47 -14.27 1.63
N HIS A 349 11.58 -13.58 2.76
CA HIS A 349 10.81 -13.90 3.95
C HIS A 349 9.30 -13.74 3.75
N ILE A 350 8.87 -12.69 3.05
CA ILE A 350 7.46 -12.48 2.72
C ILE A 350 6.97 -13.63 1.84
N LEU A 351 7.67 -13.88 0.73
CA LEU A 351 7.33 -14.94 -0.21
C LEU A 351 7.20 -16.29 0.49
N ASN A 352 8.21 -16.74 1.23
CA ASN A 352 8.17 -18.04 1.91
C ASN A 352 7.01 -18.18 2.91
N ARG A 353 6.46 -17.08 3.44
CA ARG A 353 5.31 -17.10 4.35
C ARG A 353 3.98 -17.08 3.61
N VAL A 354 3.89 -16.35 2.51
CA VAL A 354 2.64 -16.20 1.75
C VAL A 354 2.47 -17.26 0.67
N THR A 355 3.53 -17.94 0.22
CA THR A 355 3.47 -19.02 -0.79
C THR A 355 3.48 -20.42 -0.18
N SER A 356 3.63 -20.52 1.15
CA SER A 356 3.66 -21.79 1.86
C SER A 356 2.26 -22.42 1.89
N ARG A 357 2.10 -23.52 1.15
CA ARG A 357 0.88 -24.35 1.19
C ARG A 357 0.71 -24.93 2.59
N CYS A 358 -0.49 -24.84 3.16
CA CYS A 358 -0.80 -25.23 4.54
C CYS A 358 -0.16 -24.35 5.64
N GLY A 359 0.36 -23.17 5.29
CA GLY A 359 0.85 -22.18 6.26
C GLY A 359 -0.28 -21.43 6.98
N CYS A 360 0.07 -20.67 8.03
CA CYS A 360 -0.88 -19.80 8.74
C CYS A 360 -1.56 -18.76 7.84
N PHE A 361 -0.87 -18.31 6.78
CA PHE A 361 -1.40 -17.37 5.81
C PHE A 361 -2.48 -18.01 4.94
N ASP A 362 -2.17 -19.16 4.35
CA ASP A 362 -3.08 -19.94 3.50
C ASP A 362 -4.37 -20.32 4.26
N LEU A 363 -4.21 -20.75 5.53
CA LEU A 363 -5.34 -21.00 6.42
C LEU A 363 -6.25 -19.78 6.55
N VAL A 364 -5.70 -18.62 6.91
CA VAL A 364 -6.48 -17.40 7.15
C VAL A 364 -7.12 -16.84 5.88
N VAL A 365 -6.45 -16.92 4.73
CA VAL A 365 -7.04 -16.55 3.44
C VAL A 365 -8.25 -17.44 3.11
N GLY A 366 -8.16 -18.74 3.43
CA GLY A 366 -9.26 -19.69 3.29
C GLY A 366 -10.42 -19.47 4.28
N MET A 367 -10.21 -18.68 5.35
CA MET A 367 -11.26 -18.40 6.33
C MET A 367 -12.17 -17.26 5.87
N ASP A 368 -13.49 -17.45 6.01
CA ASP A 368 -14.50 -16.41 5.77
C ASP A 368 -14.79 -15.66 7.09
N MET A 369 -13.79 -14.93 7.60
CA MET A 369 -13.88 -14.16 8.85
C MET A 369 -14.08 -12.67 8.60
N ALA A 370 -15.09 -12.09 9.27
CA ALA A 370 -15.33 -10.66 9.25
C ALA A 370 -14.14 -9.88 9.84
N GLY A 371 -13.67 -8.86 9.12
CA GLY A 371 -12.51 -8.04 9.49
C GLY A 371 -11.18 -8.48 8.89
N LEU A 372 -11.12 -9.63 8.20
CA LEU A 372 -9.93 -10.12 7.49
C LEU A 372 -10.13 -10.17 5.96
N GLU A 373 -11.21 -9.61 5.43
CA GLU A 373 -11.59 -9.74 4.02
C GLU A 373 -10.58 -9.11 3.05
N GLY A 374 -9.74 -8.20 3.54
CA GLY A 374 -8.67 -7.56 2.78
C GLY A 374 -7.44 -8.45 2.55
N ILE A 375 -7.25 -9.48 3.36
CA ILE A 375 -6.04 -10.33 3.34
C ILE A 375 -6.19 -11.40 2.25
N ASP A 376 -5.26 -11.41 1.30
CA ASP A 376 -5.22 -12.38 0.21
C ASP A 376 -3.82 -12.46 -0.40
N HIS A 377 -3.56 -13.55 -1.12
CA HIS A 377 -2.33 -13.79 -1.86
C HIS A 377 -2.09 -12.71 -2.93
N PHE A 378 -3.13 -12.36 -3.71
CA PHE A 378 -2.99 -11.48 -4.88
C PHE A 378 -2.28 -10.15 -4.58
N PRO A 379 -2.77 -9.30 -3.64
CA PRO A 379 -2.23 -7.95 -3.49
C PRO A 379 -0.76 -7.93 -3.04
N ILE A 380 -0.36 -8.85 -2.14
CA ILE A 380 1.00 -8.93 -1.61
C ILE A 380 1.97 -9.56 -2.61
N VAL A 381 1.54 -10.65 -3.27
CA VAL A 381 2.34 -11.33 -4.28
C VAL A 381 2.57 -10.44 -5.51
N ALA A 382 1.55 -9.70 -5.95
CA ALA A 382 1.68 -8.74 -7.05
C ALA A 382 2.69 -7.61 -6.73
N ALA A 383 2.70 -7.11 -5.48
CA ALA A 383 3.65 -6.08 -5.07
C ALA A 383 5.09 -6.59 -5.06
N VAL A 384 5.33 -7.78 -4.51
CA VAL A 384 6.67 -8.41 -4.51
C VAL A 384 7.13 -8.70 -5.94
N THR A 385 6.24 -9.24 -6.79
CA THR A 385 6.54 -9.51 -8.21
C THR A 385 6.94 -8.23 -8.93
N GLY A 386 6.23 -7.12 -8.69
CA GLY A 386 6.57 -5.82 -9.27
C GLY A 386 7.96 -5.30 -8.88
N ILE A 387 8.38 -5.52 -7.63
CA ILE A 387 9.74 -5.17 -7.16
C ILE A 387 10.79 -6.03 -7.87
N LEU A 388 10.58 -7.35 -7.94
CA LEU A 388 11.50 -8.27 -8.59
C LEU A 388 11.63 -8.00 -10.09
N VAL A 389 10.51 -7.79 -10.79
CA VAL A 389 10.50 -7.41 -12.21
C VAL A 389 11.26 -6.10 -12.42
N ALA A 390 11.06 -5.10 -11.55
CA ALA A 390 11.76 -3.82 -11.65
C ALA A 390 13.27 -3.95 -11.49
N LEU A 391 13.74 -4.82 -10.59
CA LEU A 391 15.17 -5.00 -10.32
C LEU A 391 15.86 -5.93 -11.32
N LEU A 392 15.18 -6.99 -11.79
CA LEU A 392 15.80 -8.08 -12.53
C LEU A 392 15.55 -8.03 -14.03
N LEU A 393 14.42 -7.44 -14.46
CA LEU A 393 14.05 -7.38 -15.88
C LEU A 393 14.18 -5.97 -16.47
N LYS A 394 14.09 -4.92 -15.65
CA LYS A 394 14.22 -3.52 -16.08
C LYS A 394 15.59 -2.96 -15.70
N GLY A 395 16.02 -1.90 -16.39
CA GLY A 395 17.28 -1.20 -16.13
C GLY A 395 18.46 -1.65 -17.00
N SER A 396 19.67 -1.20 -16.64
CA SER A 396 20.90 -1.54 -17.36
C SER A 396 21.30 -3.00 -17.13
N VAL A 397 22.17 -3.54 -17.99
CA VAL A 397 22.70 -4.91 -17.83
C VAL A 397 23.41 -5.08 -16.47
N GLU A 398 24.26 -4.12 -16.10
CA GLU A 398 25.02 -4.13 -14.84
C GLU A 398 24.11 -4.11 -13.60
N SER A 399 23.07 -3.27 -13.63
CA SER A 399 22.08 -3.16 -12.55
C SER A 399 21.34 -4.48 -12.34
N ARG A 400 20.91 -5.13 -13.43
CA ARG A 400 20.23 -6.43 -13.40
C ARG A 400 21.13 -7.56 -12.92
N GLU A 401 22.39 -7.61 -13.35
CA GLU A 401 23.33 -8.64 -12.88
C GLU A 401 23.68 -8.47 -11.39
N THR A 402 23.78 -7.22 -10.90
CA THR A 402 23.97 -6.94 -9.47
C THR A 402 22.74 -7.36 -8.66
N ALA A 403 21.54 -7.05 -9.13
CA ALA A 403 20.29 -7.48 -8.51
C ALA A 403 20.15 -9.02 -8.50
N LEU A 404 20.45 -9.68 -9.63
CA LEU A 404 20.37 -11.13 -9.74
C LEU A 404 21.36 -11.82 -8.81
N SER A 405 22.60 -11.34 -8.78
CA SER A 405 23.63 -11.85 -7.85
C SER A 405 23.20 -11.66 -6.39
N GLY A 406 22.60 -10.52 -6.06
CA GLY A 406 22.06 -10.25 -4.73
C GLY A 406 20.91 -11.19 -4.34
N LEU A 407 19.98 -11.48 -5.26
CA LEU A 407 18.87 -12.41 -5.01
C LEU A 407 19.37 -13.84 -4.80
N LEU A 408 20.29 -14.31 -5.66
CA LEU A 408 20.84 -15.67 -5.57
C LEU A 408 21.75 -15.86 -4.34
N ALA A 409 22.34 -14.77 -3.83
CA ALA A 409 23.10 -14.80 -2.59
C ALA A 409 22.21 -14.81 -1.34
N GLU A 410 20.90 -14.54 -1.44
CA GLU A 410 20.00 -14.46 -0.29
C GLU A 410 19.68 -15.87 0.27
N PRO A 411 20.11 -16.18 1.51
CA PRO A 411 19.81 -17.43 2.22
C PRO A 411 18.39 -17.97 2.12
N CYS A 412 17.42 -17.09 2.30
CA CYS A 412 16.03 -17.48 2.41
C CYS A 412 15.35 -17.57 1.05
N PHE A 413 16.05 -17.29 -0.04
CA PHE A 413 15.45 -17.34 -1.36
C PHE A 413 15.14 -18.79 -1.76
N GLN A 414 13.88 -19.03 -2.17
CA GLN A 414 13.42 -20.32 -2.68
C GLN A 414 12.81 -20.13 -4.07
N LEU A 415 13.30 -20.88 -5.04
CA LEU A 415 12.78 -20.84 -6.41
C LEU A 415 11.30 -21.27 -6.48
N SER A 416 10.89 -22.23 -5.66
CA SER A 416 9.50 -22.67 -5.54
C SER A 416 8.54 -21.52 -5.22
N SER A 417 9.00 -20.52 -4.47
CA SER A 417 8.21 -19.31 -4.17
C SER A 417 7.97 -18.43 -5.39
N LEU A 418 8.87 -18.44 -6.39
CA LEU A 418 8.64 -17.77 -7.68
C LEU A 418 7.77 -18.61 -8.62
N GLU A 419 7.89 -19.93 -8.57
CA GLU A 419 7.03 -20.83 -9.35
C GLU A 419 5.56 -20.70 -8.93
N PHE A 420 5.32 -20.48 -7.62
CA PHE A 420 3.98 -20.23 -7.06
C PHE A 420 3.24 -19.06 -7.73
N LEU A 421 3.97 -18.04 -8.21
CA LEU A 421 3.39 -16.87 -8.88
C LEU A 421 2.49 -17.25 -10.07
N LEU A 422 2.81 -18.37 -10.74
CA LEU A 422 2.15 -18.86 -11.94
C LEU A 422 1.47 -20.22 -11.70
N GLY A 423 1.23 -20.60 -10.44
CA GLY A 423 0.62 -21.86 -10.05
C GLY A 423 1.58 -23.06 -9.97
N GLY A 424 2.88 -22.85 -10.21
CA GLY A 424 3.94 -23.86 -10.05
C GLY A 424 4.33 -24.08 -8.58
N GLY A 425 4.92 -25.23 -8.26
CA GLY A 425 5.37 -25.56 -6.89
C GLY A 425 5.45 -27.07 -6.63
N PRO A 426 5.97 -27.51 -5.47
CA PRO A 426 6.47 -28.88 -5.23
C PRO A 426 5.48 -30.04 -5.42
N THR A 427 4.18 -29.76 -5.63
CA THR A 427 3.16 -30.79 -5.89
C THR A 427 2.86 -30.97 -7.38
N SER A 428 3.25 -30.04 -8.26
CA SER A 428 3.01 -30.17 -9.70
C SER A 428 3.90 -31.23 -10.36
N LEU A 429 5.02 -31.57 -9.72
CA LEU A 429 5.92 -32.65 -10.14
C LEU A 429 5.55 -34.01 -9.54
N VAL A 430 4.74 -34.06 -8.47
CA VAL A 430 4.32 -35.33 -7.83
C VAL A 430 3.08 -35.92 -8.52
N MET A 431 2.35 -35.11 -9.31
CA MET A 431 1.22 -35.60 -10.13
C MET A 431 1.62 -36.03 -11.55
N GLN A 432 2.92 -36.06 -11.88
CA GLN A 432 3.43 -36.60 -13.13
C GLN A 432 4.48 -37.68 -12.87
N GLU A 433 4.08 -38.79 -12.25
CA GLU A 433 4.70 -40.12 -12.45
C GLU A 433 3.92 -41.18 -11.65
N GLY A 434 2.78 -41.60 -12.20
CA GLY A 434 2.00 -42.73 -11.66
C GLY A 434 0.76 -42.98 -12.52
N PRO A 435 0.45 -44.24 -12.92
CA PRO A 435 -0.81 -44.54 -13.57
C PRO A 435 -1.94 -44.28 -12.58
N SER A 436 -2.90 -43.48 -13.03
CA SER A 436 -4.14 -43.16 -12.36
C SER A 436 -4.92 -44.41 -11.95
N GLU A 437 -5.17 -44.58 -10.65
CA GLU A 437 -6.37 -45.23 -10.13
C GLU A 437 -6.54 -44.80 -8.66
N GLU A 438 -7.69 -44.20 -8.37
CA GLU A 438 -8.24 -43.83 -7.05
C GLU A 438 -7.62 -42.63 -6.30
N ALA A 439 -8.07 -41.42 -6.65
CA ALA A 439 -8.02 -40.24 -5.78
C ALA A 439 -9.31 -39.42 -5.94
N ASP A 440 -10.46 -40.03 -5.67
CA ASP A 440 -11.69 -39.28 -5.40
C ASP A 440 -11.67 -38.83 -3.93
N THR A 441 -11.96 -37.54 -3.70
CA THR A 441 -12.25 -36.86 -2.41
C THR A 441 -11.11 -36.14 -1.66
N ALA A 442 -10.31 -35.33 -2.34
CA ALA A 442 -9.60 -34.20 -1.71
C ALA A 442 -9.72 -32.91 -2.55
N GLY A 443 -10.82 -32.19 -2.34
CA GLY A 443 -11.01 -30.74 -2.52
C GLY A 443 -10.40 -30.05 -3.75
N ASP A 444 -11.26 -29.76 -4.73
CA ASP A 444 -11.09 -28.92 -5.92
C ASP A 444 -10.84 -27.43 -5.59
N ALA A 445 -9.85 -27.14 -4.73
CA ALA A 445 -9.50 -25.77 -4.37
C ALA A 445 -8.68 -25.12 -5.50
N PRO A 446 -9.10 -23.95 -6.02
CA PRO A 446 -8.39 -23.30 -7.11
C PRO A 446 -6.98 -22.93 -6.67
N VAL A 447 -5.97 -23.42 -7.40
CA VAL A 447 -4.57 -23.08 -7.17
C VAL A 447 -4.36 -21.60 -7.50
N PHE A 448 -3.77 -20.85 -6.58
CA PHE A 448 -3.42 -19.45 -6.81
C PHE A 448 -2.48 -19.31 -8.02
N SER A 449 -2.80 -18.39 -8.93
CA SER A 449 -1.92 -17.97 -10.03
C SER A 449 -2.26 -16.55 -10.41
N LEU A 450 -1.24 -15.71 -10.60
CA LEU A 450 -1.43 -14.33 -11.06
C LEU A 450 -2.15 -14.28 -12.42
N ALA A 451 -1.96 -15.29 -13.27
CA ALA A 451 -2.59 -15.36 -14.59
C ALA A 451 -4.12 -15.54 -14.54
N ASN A 452 -4.68 -15.93 -13.38
CA ASN A 452 -6.12 -16.14 -13.22
C ASN A 452 -6.89 -14.82 -12.98
N TYR A 453 -6.19 -13.71 -12.74
CA TYR A 453 -6.81 -12.43 -12.38
C TYR A 453 -6.84 -11.45 -13.55
N SER A 454 -8.03 -10.88 -13.82
CA SER A 454 -8.26 -9.94 -14.92
C SER A 454 -7.43 -8.65 -14.85
N GLU A 455 -6.96 -8.31 -13.65
CA GLU A 455 -6.18 -7.13 -13.32
C GLU A 455 -4.71 -7.25 -13.76
N VAL A 456 -4.24 -8.47 -13.99
CA VAL A 456 -2.89 -8.79 -14.49
C VAL A 456 -2.95 -8.84 -16.02
N LYS A 457 -2.16 -7.99 -16.67
CA LYS A 457 -2.08 -7.97 -18.13
C LYS A 457 -1.25 -9.15 -18.64
N GLU A 458 -1.50 -9.58 -19.88
CA GLU A 458 -0.68 -10.62 -20.54
C GLU A 458 0.82 -10.28 -20.52
N GLU A 459 1.19 -9.02 -20.75
CA GLU A 459 2.58 -8.56 -20.66
C GLU A 459 3.18 -8.74 -19.26
N GLU A 460 2.38 -8.58 -18.21
CA GLU A 460 2.81 -8.78 -16.82
C GLU A 460 2.94 -10.28 -16.49
N VAL A 461 2.03 -11.11 -16.99
CA VAL A 461 2.14 -12.58 -16.90
C VAL A 461 3.43 -13.06 -17.58
N GLU A 462 3.75 -12.52 -18.76
CA GLU A 462 4.97 -12.84 -19.48
C GLU A 462 6.23 -12.35 -18.74
N GLN A 463 6.18 -11.18 -18.10
CA GLN A 463 7.25 -10.72 -17.20
C GLN A 463 7.47 -11.68 -16.03
N ALA A 464 6.40 -12.20 -15.42
CA ALA A 464 6.54 -13.20 -14.37
C ALA A 464 7.16 -14.51 -14.89
N ARG A 465 6.82 -14.96 -16.10
CA ARG A 465 7.45 -16.13 -16.75
C ARG A 465 8.93 -15.90 -16.99
N GLN A 466 9.29 -14.75 -17.56
CA GLN A 466 10.69 -14.37 -17.81
C GLN A 466 11.49 -14.27 -16.53
N LEU A 467 10.90 -13.74 -15.46
CA LEU A 467 11.52 -13.67 -14.14
C LEU A 467 11.86 -15.08 -13.62
N VAL A 468 10.90 -16.00 -13.65
CA VAL A 468 11.11 -17.39 -13.22
C VAL A 468 12.20 -18.06 -14.05
N GLN A 469 12.12 -17.98 -15.38
CA GLN A 469 13.11 -18.57 -16.29
C GLN A 469 14.52 -18.01 -16.09
N LEU A 470 14.63 -16.69 -15.93
CA LEU A 470 15.92 -16.03 -15.68
C LEU A 470 16.58 -16.59 -14.42
N VAL A 471 15.84 -16.63 -13.31
CA VAL A 471 16.37 -17.12 -12.04
C VAL A 471 16.70 -18.60 -12.09
N GLN A 472 15.84 -19.42 -12.70
CA GLN A 472 16.08 -20.85 -12.94
C GLN A 472 17.37 -21.10 -13.72
N SER A 473 17.59 -20.37 -14.82
CA SER A 473 18.76 -20.54 -15.69
C SER A 473 20.10 -20.16 -15.05
N ARG A 474 20.05 -19.41 -13.93
CA ARG A 474 21.22 -18.86 -13.26
C ARG A 474 21.42 -19.41 -11.85
N GLN A 475 20.62 -20.40 -11.43
CA GLN A 475 20.81 -21.04 -10.13
C GLN A 475 22.18 -21.72 -10.07
N PRO A 476 22.97 -21.49 -9.01
CA PRO A 476 24.16 -22.29 -8.78
C PRO A 476 23.76 -23.74 -8.50
N PRO A 477 24.60 -24.73 -8.86
CA PRO A 477 24.38 -26.10 -8.43
C PRO A 477 24.27 -26.17 -6.90
N PRO A 478 23.48 -27.10 -6.33
CA PRO A 478 23.31 -27.21 -4.89
C PRO A 478 24.69 -27.40 -4.22
N VAL A 479 25.09 -26.40 -3.42
CA VAL A 479 26.37 -26.41 -2.71
C VAL A 479 26.16 -27.14 -1.38
N THR A 480 26.80 -28.29 -1.21
CA THR A 480 26.92 -28.95 0.09
C THR A 480 28.01 -28.22 0.89
N PHE A 481 27.62 -27.47 1.92
CA PHE A 481 28.57 -26.87 2.85
C PHE A 481 28.94 -27.88 3.94
N ASP A 482 30.22 -27.94 4.30
CA ASP A 482 30.68 -28.65 5.49
C ASP A 482 30.11 -27.96 6.74
N GLU A 483 29.49 -28.71 7.66
CA GLU A 483 28.72 -28.16 8.79
C GLU A 483 29.54 -27.19 9.66
N ASP A 484 30.86 -27.40 9.71
CA ASP A 484 31.81 -26.61 10.49
C ASP A 484 32.12 -25.21 9.92
N HIS A 485 31.72 -24.92 8.67
CA HIS A 485 32.06 -23.65 7.99
C HIS A 485 30.85 -22.78 7.65
N ILE A 486 29.66 -23.21 8.06
CA ILE A 486 28.43 -22.44 7.92
C ILE A 486 28.38 -21.32 8.98
N CYS A 487 27.88 -20.16 8.57
CA CYS A 487 27.62 -19.04 9.45
C CYS A 487 26.49 -19.37 10.42
N THR A 488 26.82 -19.41 11.71
CA THR A 488 25.88 -19.72 12.80
C THR A 488 24.81 -18.66 13.06
N ILE A 489 24.84 -17.54 12.32
CA ILE A 489 23.83 -16.48 12.39
C ILE A 489 22.70 -16.72 11.38
N CYS A 490 23.05 -17.03 10.12
CA CYS A 490 22.06 -17.26 9.07
C CYS A 490 21.84 -18.73 8.69
N TYR A 491 22.73 -19.64 9.13
CA TYR A 491 22.75 -21.06 8.79
C TYR A 491 22.70 -21.37 7.28
N ALA A 492 23.14 -20.43 6.44
CA ALA A 492 22.92 -20.51 5.00
C ALA A 492 24.10 -20.06 4.14
N GLN A 493 25.03 -19.28 4.69
CA GLN A 493 26.23 -18.83 4.00
C GLN A 493 27.46 -19.30 4.76
N GLY A 494 28.57 -19.52 4.05
CA GLY A 494 29.84 -19.82 4.69
C GLY A 494 30.41 -18.64 5.50
N ASN A 495 31.25 -18.94 6.49
CA ASN A 495 32.01 -17.93 7.24
C ASN A 495 33.01 -17.23 6.31
N SER A 496 32.71 -16.00 5.89
CA SER A 496 33.52 -15.25 4.91
C SER A 496 34.33 -14.09 5.50
N VAL A 497 34.08 -13.71 6.75
CA VAL A 497 34.81 -12.61 7.42
C VAL A 497 35.10 -12.90 8.89
N ARG A 498 36.22 -12.33 9.37
CA ARG A 498 36.68 -12.36 10.75
C ARG A 498 36.64 -10.96 11.37
N PHE A 499 36.12 -10.86 12.59
CA PHE A 499 35.98 -9.60 13.31
C PHE A 499 37.25 -9.30 14.10
N VAL A 500 37.74 -8.06 14.07
CA VAL A 500 38.91 -7.64 14.84
C VAL A 500 38.47 -6.64 15.93
N PRO A 501 38.94 -6.80 17.20
CA PRO A 501 39.99 -7.72 17.66
C PRO A 501 39.51 -9.11 18.14
N CYS A 502 38.20 -9.36 18.24
CA CYS A 502 37.69 -10.52 18.96
C CYS A 502 37.81 -11.88 18.24
N GLY A 503 38.17 -11.90 16.95
CA GLY A 503 38.47 -13.13 16.20
C GLY A 503 37.26 -13.98 15.78
N HIS A 504 36.05 -13.63 16.22
CA HIS A 504 34.82 -14.32 15.79
C HIS A 504 34.60 -14.22 14.28
N GLN A 505 33.90 -15.21 13.72
CA GLN A 505 33.65 -15.31 12.29
C GLN A 505 32.15 -15.37 12.00
N SER A 506 31.76 -14.83 10.85
CA SER A 506 30.41 -14.99 10.29
C SER A 506 30.48 -14.75 8.78
N CYS A 507 29.35 -14.90 8.07
CA CYS A 507 29.27 -14.39 6.71
C CYS A 507 29.28 -12.84 6.70
N HIS A 508 29.82 -12.26 5.63
CA HIS A 508 29.94 -10.81 5.42
C HIS A 508 28.60 -10.08 5.57
N VAL A 509 27.53 -10.66 5.03
CA VAL A 509 26.18 -10.08 5.01
C VAL A 509 25.61 -9.91 6.42
N CYS A 510 25.75 -10.93 7.27
CA CYS A 510 25.23 -10.88 8.64
C CYS A 510 25.91 -9.76 9.43
N ILE A 511 27.24 -9.70 9.45
CA ILE A 511 27.96 -8.68 10.22
C ILE A 511 27.72 -7.27 9.68
N LEU A 512 27.66 -7.06 8.37
CA LEU A 512 27.33 -5.75 7.81
C LEU A 512 25.94 -5.26 8.25
N THR A 513 24.95 -6.17 8.25
CA THR A 513 23.58 -5.84 8.67
C THR A 513 23.52 -5.41 10.14
N HIS A 514 24.37 -5.97 10.99
CA HIS A 514 24.46 -5.59 12.40
C HIS A 514 25.22 -4.32 12.65
N LEU A 515 26.35 -4.15 11.98
CA LEU A 515 27.17 -2.94 12.09
C LEU A 515 26.42 -1.69 11.64
N ALA A 516 25.37 -1.85 10.83
CA ALA A 516 24.43 -0.78 10.51
C ALA A 516 23.67 -0.22 11.73
N ASN A 517 23.48 -1.03 12.79
CA ASN A 517 22.70 -0.65 13.97
C ASN A 517 23.50 -0.64 15.28
N SER A 518 24.57 -1.45 15.38
CA SER A 518 25.39 -1.61 16.58
C SER A 518 26.85 -1.78 16.18
N LYS A 519 27.78 -1.10 16.84
CA LYS A 519 29.23 -1.22 16.56
C LYS A 519 29.91 -2.40 17.25
N GLU A 520 29.14 -3.27 17.88
CA GLU A 520 29.63 -4.38 18.69
C GLU A 520 29.58 -5.71 17.94
N CYS A 521 30.33 -6.70 18.44
CA CYS A 521 30.25 -8.07 17.98
C CYS A 521 29.00 -8.74 18.57
N PHE A 522 28.25 -9.49 17.76
CA PHE A 522 27.09 -10.24 18.23
C PHE A 522 27.39 -11.21 19.37
N PHE A 523 28.55 -11.89 19.27
CA PHE A 523 28.91 -13.01 20.12
C PHE A 523 29.45 -12.55 21.47
N CYS A 524 30.37 -11.60 21.47
CA CYS A 524 31.08 -11.18 22.68
C CYS A 524 30.89 -9.71 23.07
N LYS A 525 30.09 -8.95 22.32
CA LYS A 525 29.82 -7.51 22.55
C LYS A 525 31.05 -6.59 22.50
N ALA A 526 32.23 -7.09 22.12
CA ALA A 526 33.40 -6.25 21.88
C ALA A 526 33.18 -5.34 20.66
N ILE A 527 33.70 -4.11 20.70
CA ILE A 527 33.63 -3.18 19.56
C ILE A 527 34.38 -3.77 18.37
N VAL A 528 33.73 -3.81 17.21
CA VAL A 528 34.33 -4.30 15.96
C VAL A 528 34.99 -3.13 15.24
N GLU A 529 36.32 -3.16 15.15
CA GLU A 529 37.10 -2.09 14.54
C GLU A 529 37.26 -2.29 13.03
N LYS A 530 37.43 -3.54 12.59
CA LYS A 530 37.56 -3.90 11.17
C LYS A 530 37.09 -5.33 10.90
N LEU A 531 36.78 -5.59 9.63
CA LEU A 531 36.43 -6.90 9.09
C LEU A 531 37.56 -7.38 8.17
N ASP A 532 38.19 -8.50 8.52
CA ASP A 532 39.20 -9.14 7.67
C ASP A 532 38.56 -10.29 6.87
N PRO A 533 38.75 -10.37 5.53
CA PRO A 533 38.24 -11.49 4.74
C PRO A 533 38.84 -12.82 5.22
N CYS A 534 38.00 -13.84 5.43
CA CYS A 534 38.48 -15.19 5.63
C CYS A 534 38.98 -15.73 4.28
N ARG A 535 40.27 -16.08 4.20
CA ARG A 535 40.81 -16.81 3.04
C ARG A 535 40.15 -18.17 2.99
N THR A 536 39.11 -18.33 2.17
CA THR A 536 38.67 -19.65 1.74
C THR A 536 39.79 -20.23 0.87
N LEU A 537 40.29 -21.42 1.25
CA LEU A 537 41.11 -22.23 0.33
C LEU A 537 40.28 -22.48 -0.95
N PRO A 538 40.90 -22.51 -2.14
CA PRO A 538 40.18 -22.77 -3.37
C PRO A 538 39.52 -24.16 -3.31
N PRO A 539 38.33 -24.34 -3.91
CA PRO A 539 37.71 -25.65 -4.01
C PRO A 539 38.60 -26.58 -4.86
N GLN A 540 38.79 -27.81 -4.40
CA GLN A 540 39.30 -28.91 -5.24
C GLN A 540 38.16 -29.52 -6.05
#